data_AF-A0A5D4RKJ8-F1
#
_entry.id   AF-A0A5D4RKJ8-F1
#
_cell.length_a   1.000
_cell.length_b   1.000
_cell.length_c   1.000
_cell.angle_alpha   90.00
_cell.angle_beta   90.00
_cell.angle_gamma   90.00
#
_symmetry.space_group_name_H-M   'P 1'
#
loop_
_entity.id
_entity.type
_entity.pdbx_description
1 polymer ?
#
loop_
_entity_poly.entity_id
_entity_poly.type
_entity_poly.pdbx_seq_one_letter_code
_entity_poly.pdbx_strand_id
1 'polypeptide(L)'
;MKVCICSLHHVHFSYANQELYQDIQDNPRLAGELGLSQHDINGLSEGTNPEGYTWHHNQEPGVLELVDEETHAATAHTGGREVWGGGSEYR
;
A
#
# COMPACT_ATOMS: atom_id res chain seq x y z
N MET A 1 1.29 15.53 9.01
CA MET A 1 1.43 14.93 10.36
C MET A 1 2.48 13.84 10.24
N LYS A 2 3.62 13.90 10.94
CA LYS A 2 4.66 12.85 10.85
C LYS A 2 4.53 11.98 12.10
N VAL A 3 3.92 10.81 11.95
CA VAL A 3 3.89 9.79 13.00
C VAL A 3 4.88 8.72 12.60
N CYS A 4 6.08 8.75 13.18
CA CYS A 4 7.00 7.61 13.11
C CYS A 4 6.51 6.58 14.13
N ILE A 5 5.81 5.54 13.67
CA ILE A 5 5.49 4.37 14.48
C ILE A 5 6.46 3.26 14.04
N CYS A 6 7.32 2.82 14.96
CA CYS A 6 8.19 1.68 14.72
C CYS A 6 7.35 0.42 14.44
N SER A 7 7.60 -0.18 13.28
CA SER A 7 7.64 -1.64 13.05
C SER A 7 6.35 -2.46 12.96
N LEU A 8 5.19 -1.89 12.63
CA LEU A 8 4.01 -2.70 12.30
C LEU A 8 3.46 -2.31 10.91
N HIS A 9 3.87 -3.03 9.87
CA HIS A 9 3.43 -2.81 8.48
C HIS A 9 1.90 -2.70 8.35
N HIS A 10 1.16 -3.46 9.15
CA HIS A 10 -0.31 -3.43 9.15
C HIS A 10 -0.90 -2.07 9.56
N VAL A 11 -0.23 -1.34 10.47
CA VAL A 11 -0.70 -0.03 10.93
C VAL A 11 -0.51 1.01 9.83
N HIS A 12 0.66 1.01 9.18
CA HIS A 12 0.96 1.92 8.08
C HIS A 12 0.02 1.71 6.88
N PHE A 13 -0.30 0.46 6.56
CA PHE A 13 -1.19 0.15 5.44
C PHE A 13 -2.63 0.52 5.75
N SER A 14 -3.09 0.31 6.99
CA SER A 14 -4.41 0.77 7.42
C SER A 14 -4.55 2.30 7.31
N TYR A 15 -3.52 3.06 7.71
CA TYR A 15 -3.51 4.51 7.51
C TYR A 15 -3.52 4.90 6.02
N ALA A 16 -2.70 4.24 5.20
CA ALA A 16 -2.67 4.52 3.77
C ALA A 16 -4.01 4.20 3.08
N ASN A 17 -4.68 3.12 3.49
CA ASN A 17 -6.02 2.78 3.02
C ASN A 17 -7.05 3.85 3.38
N GLN A 18 -7.00 4.38 4.60
CA GLN A 18 -7.89 5.47 5.03
C GLN A 18 -7.63 6.79 4.30
N GLU A 19 -6.36 7.15 4.10
CA GLU A 19 -6.01 8.35 3.32
C GLU A 19 -6.46 8.21 1.87
N LEU A 20 -6.21 7.06 1.23
CA LEU A 20 -6.68 6.80 -0.14
C LEU A 20 -8.21 6.83 -0.24
N TYR A 21 -8.91 6.29 0.77
CA TYR A 21 -10.38 6.37 0.83
C TYR A 21 -10.84 7.83 0.85
N GLN A 22 -10.24 8.67 1.69
CA GLN A 22 -10.58 10.08 1.79
C GLN A 22 -10.27 10.84 0.49
N ASP A 23 -9.11 10.59 -0.12
CA ASP A 23 -8.74 11.18 -1.41
C ASP A 23 -9.74 10.81 -2.51
N ILE A 24 -10.28 9.59 -2.51
CA ILE A 24 -11.35 9.17 -3.42
C ILE A 24 -12.67 9.89 -3.12
N GLN A 25 -12.99 10.16 -1.84
CA GLN A 25 -14.18 10.95 -1.50
C GLN A 25 -14.05 12.40 -2.00
N ASP A 26 -12.89 13.01 -1.84
CA ASP A 26 -12.61 14.37 -2.30
C ASP A 26 -12.46 14.45 -3.84
N ASN A 27 -11.91 13.42 -4.46
CA ASN A 27 -11.74 13.31 -5.91
C ASN A 27 -12.15 11.92 -6.45
N PRO A 28 -13.44 11.72 -6.77
CA PRO A 28 -13.97 10.44 -7.24
C PRO A 28 -13.35 9.92 -8.55
N ARG A 29 -12.62 10.76 -9.30
CA ARG A 29 -11.92 10.34 -10.52
C ARG A 29 -10.77 9.39 -10.22
N LEU A 30 -10.14 9.51 -9.05
CA LEU A 30 -9.01 8.67 -8.64
C LEU A 30 -9.38 7.19 -8.64
N ALA A 31 -10.59 6.84 -8.20
CA ALA A 31 -11.06 5.46 -8.25
C ALA A 31 -11.11 4.92 -9.69
N GLY A 32 -11.52 5.74 -10.66
CA GLY A 32 -11.52 5.36 -12.07
C GLY A 32 -10.11 5.27 -12.67
N GLU A 33 -9.20 6.16 -12.29
CA GLU A 33 -7.80 6.15 -12.74
C GLU A 33 -7.02 4.94 -12.20
N LEU A 34 -7.29 4.56 -10.95
CA LEU A 34 -6.72 3.38 -10.29
C LEU A 34 -7.47 2.08 -10.63
N GLY A 35 -8.61 2.16 -11.33
CA GLY A 35 -9.42 0.99 -11.69
C GLY A 35 -10.09 0.30 -10.49
N LEU A 36 -10.33 1.03 -9.40
CA LEU A 36 -10.92 0.48 -8.17
C LEU A 36 -12.41 0.23 -8.32
N SER A 37 -12.86 -0.93 -7.86
CA SER A 37 -14.28 -1.26 -7.78
C SER A 37 -14.93 -0.63 -6.55
N GLN A 38 -16.27 -0.62 -6.50
CA GLN A 38 -16.98 -0.18 -5.29
C GLN A 38 -16.66 -1.08 -4.08
N HIS A 39 -16.32 -2.35 -4.31
CA HIS A 39 -15.90 -3.26 -3.25
C HIS A 39 -14.57 -2.81 -2.65
N ASP A 40 -13.60 -2.46 -3.49
CA ASP A 40 -12.29 -1.96 -3.06
C ASP A 40 -12.43 -0.66 -2.26
N ILE A 41 -13.25 0.28 -2.75
CA ILE A 41 -13.49 1.55 -2.06
C ILE A 41 -14.08 1.33 -0.67
N ASN A 42 -15.02 0.38 -0.53
CA ASN A 42 -15.57 0.04 0.77
C ASN A 42 -14.51 -0.60 1.68
N GLY A 43 -13.71 -1.53 1.14
CA GLY A 43 -12.61 -2.17 1.85
C GLY A 43 -11.57 -1.18 2.37
N LEU A 44 -11.24 -0.14 1.61
CA LEU A 44 -10.31 0.92 2.02
C LEU A 44 -10.77 1.61 3.31
N SER A 45 -12.08 1.85 3.47
CA SER A 45 -12.63 2.45 4.70
C SER A 45 -12.47 1.56 5.94
N GLU A 46 -12.34 0.25 5.73
CA GLU A 46 -12.11 -0.76 6.79
C GLU A 46 -10.61 -1.09 6.96
N GLY A 47 -9.73 -0.40 6.24
CA GLY A 47 -8.29 -0.66 6.27
C GLY A 47 -7.85 -1.87 5.45
N THR A 48 -8.68 -2.36 4.54
CA THR A 48 -8.38 -3.46 3.61
C THR A 48 -7.80 -2.91 2.32
N ASN A 49 -6.75 -3.56 1.79
CA ASN A 49 -6.16 -3.18 0.51
C ASN A 49 -7.12 -3.52 -0.64
N PRO A 50 -7.09 -2.75 -1.74
CA PRO A 50 -7.79 -3.12 -2.96
C PRO A 50 -7.32 -4.47 -3.52
N GLU A 51 -8.22 -5.20 -4.18
CA GLU A 51 -7.89 -6.47 -4.81
C GLU A 51 -6.79 -6.30 -5.87
N GLY A 52 -5.75 -7.15 -5.81
CA GLY A 52 -4.63 -7.09 -6.75
C GLY A 52 -3.59 -6.02 -6.44
N TYR A 53 -3.75 -5.26 -5.35
CA TYR A 53 -2.81 -4.21 -4.94
C TYR A 53 -2.26 -4.42 -3.53
N THR A 54 -1.05 -3.92 -3.32
CA THR A 54 -0.42 -3.85 -2.01
C THR A 54 0.38 -2.56 -1.85
N TRP A 55 0.51 -2.11 -0.61
CA TRP A 55 1.34 -0.95 -0.30
C TRP A 55 2.82 -1.35 -0.27
N HIS A 56 3.63 -0.62 -1.02
CA HIS A 56 5.07 -0.72 -1.06
C HIS A 56 5.69 0.44 -0.30
N HIS A 57 6.69 0.16 0.55
CA HIS A 57 7.48 1.21 1.17
C HIS A 57 8.51 1.70 0.15
N ASN A 58 8.42 2.97 -0.24
CA ASN A 58 9.38 3.58 -1.15
C ASN A 58 10.74 3.76 -0.44
N GLN A 59 11.80 3.91 -1.22
CA GLN A 59 13.14 4.24 -0.75
C GLN A 59 13.20 5.56 0.03
N GLU A 60 12.28 6.50 -0.27
CA GLU A 60 12.08 7.72 0.50
C GLU A 60 11.33 7.42 1.81
N PRO A 61 11.93 7.70 2.99
CA PRO A 61 11.31 7.39 4.27
C PRO A 61 9.95 8.08 4.45
N GLY A 62 8.94 7.29 4.78
CA GLY A 62 7.58 7.77 5.05
C GLY A 62 6.71 7.90 3.81
N VAL A 63 7.17 7.46 2.64
CA VAL A 63 6.35 7.35 1.42
C VAL A 63 5.89 5.91 1.24
N LEU A 64 4.58 5.76 1.01
CA LEU A 64 3.93 4.50 0.64
C LEU A 64 3.38 4.63 -0.78
N GLU A 65 3.61 3.61 -1.59
CA GLU A 65 3.13 3.53 -2.96
C GLU A 65 2.18 2.35 -3.12
N LEU A 66 1.01 2.60 -3.70
CA LEU A 66 0.12 1.50 -4.07
C LEU A 66 0.65 0.88 -5.37
N VAL A 67 1.07 -0.38 -5.32
CA VAL A 67 1.58 -1.11 -6.47
C VAL A 67 0.79 -2.40 -6.64
N ASP A 68 0.76 -2.93 -7.85
CA ASP A 68 0.16 -4.24 -8.11
C ASP A 68 0.97 -5.36 -7.39
N GLU A 69 0.27 -6.40 -6.94
CA GLU A 69 0.88 -7.53 -6.23
C GLU A 69 1.93 -8.27 -7.07
N GLU A 70 1.75 -8.37 -8.40
CA GLU A 70 2.72 -8.97 -9.32
C GLU A 70 4.00 -8.13 -9.39
N THR A 71 3.88 -6.82 -9.54
CA THR A 71 4.99 -5.86 -9.51
C THR A 71 5.71 -5.90 -8.17
N HIS A 72 4.96 -5.97 -7.07
CA HIS A 72 5.53 -6.14 -5.73
C HIS A 72 6.31 -7.46 -5.61
N ALA A 73 5.76 -8.56 -6.13
CA ALA A 73 6.41 -9.87 -6.13
C ALA A 73 7.63 -9.92 -7.07
N ALA A 74 7.60 -9.23 -8.21
CA ALA A 74 8.70 -9.17 -9.16
C ALA A 74 9.86 -8.32 -8.62
N THR A 75 9.56 -7.19 -7.96
CA THR A 75 10.58 -6.34 -7.33
C THR A 75 11.21 -7.00 -6.11
N ALA A 76 10.46 -7.85 -5.38
CA ALA A 76 11.00 -8.68 -4.30
C ALA A 76 12.11 -9.64 -4.79
N HIS A 77 12.05 -10.10 -6.05
CA HIS A 77 12.99 -11.08 -6.59
C HIS A 77 14.10 -10.48 -7.47
N THR A 78 13.93 -9.28 -8.03
CA THR A 78 14.83 -8.77 -9.10
C THR A 78 15.75 -7.62 -8.67
N GLY A 79 15.67 -7.13 -7.42
CA GLY A 79 16.59 -6.04 -7.00
C GLY A 79 16.52 -5.55 -5.55
N GLY A 80 15.75 -6.19 -4.66
CA GLY A 80 15.63 -5.77 -3.26
C GLY A 80 16.47 -6.55 -2.24
N ARG A 81 17.18 -7.61 -2.67
CA ARG A 81 17.88 -8.53 -1.75
C ARG A 81 19.08 -7.90 -1.02
N GLU A 82 19.59 -6.79 -1.54
CA GLU A 82 20.80 -6.12 -1.03
C GLU A 82 20.49 -4.90 -0.13
N VAL A 83 19.25 -4.38 -0.12
CA VAL A 83 18.94 -3.08 0.54
C VAL A 83 17.94 -3.18 1.70
N TRP A 84 16.96 -4.09 1.68
CA TRP A 84 15.90 -4.12 2.70
C TRP A 84 15.63 -5.52 3.26
N GLY A 85 16.68 -6.16 3.77
CA GLY A 85 16.68 -7.48 4.41
C GLY A 85 15.31 -7.96 4.91
N GLY A 86 14.69 -8.84 4.15
CA GLY A 86 13.35 -9.37 4.43
C GLY A 86 13.10 -10.62 3.61
N GLY A 87 14.04 -11.57 3.72
CA GLY A 87 13.85 -12.92 3.19
C GLY A 87 12.64 -13.60 3.80
N SER A 88 12.21 -14.64 3.11
CA SER A 88 11.14 -15.61 3.36
C SER A 88 11.14 -16.32 4.74
N GLU A 89 11.33 -15.60 5.85
CA GLU A 89 11.50 -16.19 7.19
C GLU A 89 10.56 -15.60 8.25
N TYR A 90 9.55 -14.80 7.87
CA TYR A 90 8.48 -14.38 8.78
C TYR A 90 7.13 -14.33 8.05
N ARG A 91 6.57 -15.53 7.81
CA ARG A 91 5.13 -15.71 7.73
C ARG A 91 4.61 -16.04 9.12
#